data_AF-A0A949PF60-F1
#
_entry.id   AF-A0A949PF60-F1
#
_cell.length_a   1.000
_cell.length_b   1.000
_cell.length_c   1.000
_cell.angle_alpha   90.00
_cell.angle_beta   90.00
_cell.angle_gamma   90.00
#
_symmetry.space_group_name_H-M   'P 1'
#
loop_
_entity.id
_entity.type
_entity.pdbx_description
1 polymer ?
#
loop_
_entity_poly.entity_id
_entity_poly.type
_entity_poly.pdbx_seq_one_letter_code
_entity_poly.pdbx_strand_id
1 'polypeptide(L)'
;MKKHVIIFEARGGSDKGKYGFRRDSKPIIDSLKTRGWTAEIIFYSDEDRGEIYRYTIEKADAYISRVNPGNLEDETGYFQMLRELVNHRVEGLPHPDAMNAYGAKNSVEKLKGTAIVPDDVYTYYDFDTLKDKFPKSLKTGVRVLKQNRGSTGEGIWRVELLEPEKYKNKVTLDAKLKLTEAKDNHTEEKTLQEFLEFCIQYLEGSNGMLLDLSLIHI
;
A
#
# COMPACT_ATOMS: atom_id res chain seq x y z
N MET A 1 17.42 29.20 8.37
CA MET A 1 16.24 28.35 8.61
C MET A 1 15.02 29.20 8.29
N LYS A 2 14.30 28.82 7.25
CA LYS A 2 13.12 29.50 6.69
C LYS A 2 11.88 29.39 7.59
N LYS A 3 11.83 28.39 8.49
CA LYS A 3 10.70 28.06 9.38
C LYS A 3 9.38 27.90 8.63
N HIS A 4 9.47 27.27 7.46
CA HIS A 4 8.33 27.07 6.57
C HIS A 4 8.24 25.60 6.14
N VAL A 5 7.01 25.08 6.12
CA VAL A 5 6.69 23.70 5.75
C VAL A 5 5.75 23.70 4.54
N ILE A 6 6.12 22.94 3.50
CA ILE A 6 5.23 22.68 2.37
C ILE A 6 4.47 21.38 2.62
N ILE A 7 3.14 21.42 2.58
CA ILE A 7 2.30 20.22 2.65
C ILE A 7 1.89 19.85 1.23
N PHE A 8 2.43 18.74 0.72
CA PHE A 8 2.07 18.26 -0.61
C PHE A 8 0.75 17.48 -0.56
N GLU A 9 -0.20 17.88 -1.40
CA GLU A 9 -1.48 17.20 -1.60
C GLU A 9 -1.65 16.81 -3.07
N ALA A 10 -2.61 15.93 -3.35
CA ALA A 10 -3.03 15.60 -4.71
C ALA A 10 -4.55 15.76 -4.82
N ARG A 11 -5.04 16.12 -6.02
CA ARG A 11 -6.47 16.16 -6.28
C ARG A 11 -7.01 14.73 -6.43
N GLY A 12 -8.29 14.54 -6.09
CA GLY A 12 -8.93 13.23 -6.10
C GLY A 12 -8.59 12.36 -4.89
N GLY A 13 -9.27 11.21 -4.81
CA GLY A 13 -9.21 10.31 -3.65
C GLY A 13 -10.41 10.47 -2.71
N SER A 14 -10.77 9.37 -2.05
CA SER A 14 -11.86 9.29 -1.06
C SER A 14 -11.49 9.91 0.30
N ASP A 15 -10.22 10.24 0.50
CA ASP A 15 -9.63 10.77 1.73
C ASP A 15 -9.72 12.31 1.85
N LYS A 16 -10.23 13.00 0.82
CA LYS A 16 -10.25 14.47 0.75
C LYS A 16 -11.51 15.06 1.37
N GLY A 17 -11.36 16.21 2.02
CA GLY A 17 -12.47 17.01 2.54
C GLY A 17 -13.07 17.93 1.48
N LYS A 18 -14.03 18.78 1.90
CA LYS A 18 -14.75 19.72 1.02
C LYS A 18 -13.88 20.73 0.24
N TYR A 19 -12.62 20.91 0.65
CA TYR A 19 -11.66 21.83 0.02
C TYR A 19 -10.61 21.10 -0.85
N GLY A 20 -10.75 19.78 -1.02
CA GLY A 20 -9.88 18.97 -1.87
C GLY A 20 -8.53 18.56 -1.26
N PHE A 21 -8.29 18.87 0.02
CA PHE A 21 -7.16 18.36 0.81
C PHE A 21 -7.67 17.53 2.01
N ARG A 22 -6.80 16.75 2.65
CA ARG A 22 -7.16 15.91 3.79
C ARG A 22 -7.63 16.74 4.99
N ARG A 23 -8.62 16.24 5.73
CA ARG A 23 -9.24 17.00 6.84
C ARG A 23 -8.25 17.42 7.93
N ASP A 24 -7.17 16.66 8.10
CA ASP A 24 -6.12 16.91 9.09
C ASP A 24 -5.04 17.91 8.64
N SER A 25 -4.98 18.29 7.36
CA SER A 25 -4.00 19.27 6.86
C SER A 25 -4.15 20.65 7.53
N LYS A 26 -5.38 21.12 7.78
CA LYS A 26 -5.61 22.40 8.48
C LYS A 26 -5.18 22.37 9.96
N PRO A 27 -5.58 21.36 10.77
CA PRO A 27 -5.04 21.17 12.11
C PRO A 27 -3.50 21.14 12.17
N ILE A 28 -2.83 20.52 11.19
CA ILE A 28 -1.36 20.50 11.11
C ILE A 28 -0.81 21.92 10.92
N ILE A 29 -1.36 22.70 9.97
CA ILE A 29 -0.94 24.09 9.73
C ILE A 29 -1.12 24.95 10.98
N ASP A 30 -2.27 24.82 11.67
CA ASP A 30 -2.53 25.59 12.90
C ASP A 30 -1.55 25.22 14.01
N SER A 31 -1.23 23.94 14.15
CA SER A 31 -0.26 23.42 15.12
C SER A 31 1.18 23.87 14.83
N LEU A 32 1.55 24.00 13.56
CA LEU A 32 2.84 24.57 13.15
C LEU A 32 2.90 26.07 13.46
N LYS A 33 1.81 26.79 13.21
CA LYS A 33 1.69 28.23 13.50
C LYS A 33 1.88 28.54 14.98
N THR A 34 1.30 27.76 15.89
CA THR A 34 1.50 27.94 17.34
C THR A 34 2.93 27.69 17.79
N ARG A 35 3.72 26.96 16.99
CA ARG A 35 5.16 26.69 17.22
C ARG A 35 6.08 27.67 16.49
N GLY A 36 5.53 28.72 15.87
CA GLY A 36 6.29 29.73 15.14
C GLY A 36 6.79 29.28 13.77
N TRP A 37 6.13 28.29 13.17
CA TRP A 37 6.37 27.86 11.79
C TRP A 37 5.21 28.30 10.90
N THR A 38 5.49 28.65 9.65
CA THR A 38 4.47 28.85 8.63
C THR A 38 4.32 27.58 7.80
N ALA A 39 3.15 27.39 7.18
CA ALA A 39 2.93 26.27 6.29
C ALA A 39 1.90 26.62 5.22
N GLU A 40 2.06 26.03 4.03
CA GLU A 40 1.11 26.13 2.93
C GLU A 40 0.88 24.76 2.27
N ILE A 41 -0.23 24.64 1.55
CA ILE A 41 -0.57 23.44 0.80
C ILE A 41 -0.24 23.68 -0.67
N ILE A 42 0.53 22.78 -1.27
CA ILE A 42 0.76 22.73 -2.71
C ILE A 42 0.15 21.44 -3.25
N PHE A 43 -0.68 21.57 -4.29
CA PHE A 43 -1.20 20.43 -5.02
C PHE A 43 -0.17 19.99 -6.06
N TYR A 44 0.30 18.76 -5.94
CA TYR A 44 1.22 18.16 -6.88
C TYR A 44 0.54 17.82 -8.21
N SER A 45 1.22 18.18 -9.29
CA SER A 45 1.01 17.74 -10.67
C SER A 45 2.40 17.38 -11.24
N ASP A 46 2.47 16.38 -12.12
CA ASP A 46 3.77 16.02 -12.71
C ASP A 46 4.23 17.09 -13.71
N GLU A 47 3.28 17.75 -14.36
CA GLU A 47 3.50 18.86 -15.29
C GLU A 47 4.24 20.04 -14.61
N ASP A 48 3.88 20.37 -13.37
CA ASP A 48 4.48 21.49 -12.63
C ASP A 48 5.62 21.05 -11.69
N ARG A 49 6.04 19.78 -11.74
CA ARG A 49 7.02 19.17 -10.82
C ARG A 49 8.28 20.02 -10.64
N GLY A 50 8.82 20.55 -11.74
CA GLY A 50 10.03 21.38 -11.71
C GLY A 50 9.84 22.72 -11.00
N GLU A 51 8.66 23.34 -11.12
CA GLU A 51 8.34 24.59 -10.41
C GLU A 51 8.11 24.34 -8.93
N ILE A 52 7.34 23.30 -8.60
CA ILE A 52 7.08 22.87 -7.22
C ILE A 52 8.40 22.57 -6.50
N TYR A 53 9.30 21.84 -7.16
CA TYR A 53 10.62 21.53 -6.65
C TYR A 53 11.44 22.79 -6.32
N ARG A 54 11.61 23.69 -7.30
CA ARG A 54 12.39 24.93 -7.14
C ARG A 54 11.81 25.81 -6.03
N TYR A 55 10.49 25.98 -6.04
CA TYR A 55 9.79 26.77 -5.02
C TYR A 55 9.98 26.18 -3.62
N THR A 56 9.86 24.86 -3.48
CA THR A 56 10.06 24.18 -2.19
C THR A 56 11.49 24.36 -1.68
N ILE A 57 12.50 24.20 -2.55
CA ILE A 57 13.90 24.47 -2.19
C ILE A 57 14.10 25.92 -1.78
N GLU A 58 13.46 26.88 -2.44
CA GLU A 58 13.63 28.28 -2.10
C GLU A 58 12.97 28.63 -0.75
N LYS A 59 11.76 28.11 -0.49
CA LYS A 59 10.89 28.58 0.59
C LYS A 59 10.84 27.72 1.84
N ALA A 60 11.10 26.42 1.74
CA ALA A 60 10.85 25.48 2.83
C ALA A 60 12.12 24.93 3.48
N ASP A 61 12.05 24.60 4.77
CA ASP A 61 13.06 23.74 5.43
C ASP A 61 12.57 22.29 5.52
N ALA A 62 11.27 22.04 5.39
CA ALA A 62 10.66 20.72 5.48
C ALA A 62 9.44 20.61 4.57
N TYR A 63 9.06 19.37 4.24
CA TYR A 63 7.77 19.08 3.62
C TYR A 63 7.03 17.95 4.36
N ILE A 64 5.70 17.95 4.24
CA ILE A 64 4.85 16.83 4.68
C ILE A 64 4.16 16.25 3.44
N SER A 65 4.43 14.99 3.13
CA SER A 65 3.72 14.32 2.03
C SER A 65 2.35 13.83 2.50
N ARG A 66 1.30 14.40 1.90
CA ARG A 66 -0.10 13.96 2.06
C ARG A 66 -0.69 13.45 0.75
N VAL A 67 0.16 13.18 -0.24
CA VAL A 67 -0.21 12.52 -1.49
C VAL A 67 -0.36 11.02 -1.21
N ASN A 68 -1.45 10.41 -1.68
CA ASN A 68 -1.51 8.97 -1.82
C ASN A 68 -0.92 8.62 -3.20
N PRO A 69 0.23 7.94 -3.31
CA PRO A 69 0.86 7.66 -4.59
C PRO A 69 -0.05 6.88 -5.56
N GLY A 70 -0.90 6.00 -5.03
CA GLY A 70 -1.89 5.26 -5.84
C GLY A 70 -3.02 6.11 -6.44
N ASN A 71 -3.10 7.41 -6.10
CA ASN A 71 -4.02 8.34 -6.77
C ASN A 71 -3.33 9.11 -7.91
N LEU A 72 -2.01 8.95 -8.10
CA LEU A 72 -1.28 9.53 -9.22
C LEU A 72 -1.32 8.56 -10.40
N GLU A 73 -1.32 9.09 -11.63
CA GLU A 73 -1.18 8.28 -12.84
C GLU A 73 0.19 7.60 -12.89
N ASP A 74 1.24 8.37 -12.57
CA ASP A 74 2.60 7.86 -12.37
C ASP A 74 3.21 8.47 -11.10
N GLU A 75 3.61 7.61 -10.17
CA GLU A 75 4.26 7.99 -8.92
C GLU A 75 5.77 8.23 -9.06
N THR A 76 6.38 7.84 -10.18
CA THR A 76 7.83 7.87 -10.41
C THR A 76 8.38 9.29 -10.26
N GLY A 77 7.77 10.25 -10.94
CA GLY A 77 8.15 11.65 -10.88
C GLY A 77 8.04 12.24 -9.48
N TYR A 78 6.97 11.89 -8.75
CA TYR A 78 6.74 12.36 -7.40
C TYR A 78 7.85 11.89 -6.45
N PHE A 79 8.16 10.59 -6.46
CA PHE A 79 9.23 10.04 -5.61
C PHE A 79 10.62 10.55 -5.99
N GLN A 80 10.90 10.79 -7.28
CA GLN A 80 12.14 11.44 -7.71
C GLN A 80 12.27 12.84 -7.10
N MET A 81 11.23 13.67 -7.22
CA MET A 81 11.22 15.02 -6.63
C MET A 81 11.46 14.98 -5.11
N LEU A 82 10.77 14.09 -4.38
CA LEU A 82 10.94 13.99 -2.93
C LEU A 82 12.38 13.62 -2.52
N ARG A 83 13.04 12.71 -3.26
CA ARG A 83 14.45 12.36 -3.02
C ARG A 83 15.38 13.54 -3.31
N GLU A 84 15.14 14.27 -4.38
CA GLU A 84 15.92 15.47 -4.72
C GLU A 84 15.77 16.58 -3.66
N LEU A 85 14.57 16.76 -3.11
CA LEU A 85 14.33 17.71 -2.01
C LEU A 85 15.14 17.35 -0.77
N VAL A 86 15.14 16.07 -0.37
CA VAL A 86 15.96 15.61 0.77
C VAL A 86 17.45 15.78 0.49
N ASN A 87 17.91 15.48 -0.73
CA ASN A 87 19.30 15.72 -1.14
C ASN A 87 19.70 17.20 -1.04
N HIS A 88 18.73 18.12 -1.19
CA HIS A 88 18.88 19.56 -0.97
C HIS A 88 18.60 20.00 0.48
N ARG A 89 18.60 19.07 1.42
CA ARG A 89 18.42 19.29 2.87
C ARG A 89 17.04 19.86 3.25
N VAL A 90 16.01 19.60 2.44
CA VAL A 90 14.61 19.79 2.86
C VAL A 90 14.17 18.53 3.60
N GLU A 91 13.83 18.66 4.88
CA GLU A 91 13.45 17.53 5.73
C GLU A 91 12.12 16.91 5.26
N GLY A 92 12.13 15.59 5.03
CA GLY A 92 10.96 14.85 4.54
C GLY A 92 10.17 14.19 5.66
N LEU A 93 8.89 14.52 5.79
CA LEU A 93 8.00 13.95 6.81
C LEU A 93 6.82 13.21 6.17
N PRO A 94 6.91 11.88 5.96
CA PRO A 94 8.10 11.02 6.15
C PRO A 94 9.11 11.11 5.01
N HIS A 95 10.32 10.60 5.26
CA HIS A 95 11.39 10.44 4.26
C HIS A 95 10.92 9.55 3.09
N PRO A 96 11.28 9.82 1.82
CA PRO A 96 10.77 9.06 0.67
C PRO A 96 11.15 7.58 0.70
N ASP A 97 12.30 7.24 1.27
CA ASP A 97 12.70 5.83 1.43
C ASP A 97 11.84 5.10 2.47
N ALA A 98 11.43 5.79 3.54
CA ALA A 98 10.50 5.24 4.50
C ALA A 98 9.11 5.04 3.88
N MET A 99 8.65 6.01 3.05
CA MET A 99 7.39 5.86 2.29
C MET A 99 7.41 4.60 1.40
N ASN A 100 8.50 4.39 0.66
CA ASN A 100 8.66 3.21 -0.18
C ASN A 100 8.74 1.91 0.64
N ALA A 101 9.51 1.90 1.72
CA ALA A 101 9.66 0.72 2.57
C ALA A 101 8.34 0.32 3.25
N TYR A 102 7.60 1.27 3.83
CA TYR A 102 6.34 0.98 4.52
C TYR A 102 5.16 0.78 3.56
N GLY A 103 5.23 1.28 2.32
CA GLY A 103 4.19 1.08 1.31
C GLY A 103 4.14 -0.35 0.77
N ALA A 104 5.26 -1.07 0.79
CA ALA A 104 5.32 -2.44 0.27
C ALA A 104 4.70 -3.44 1.25
N LYS A 105 3.72 -4.23 0.79
CA LYS A 105 2.99 -5.17 1.68
C LYS A 105 3.86 -6.31 2.24
N ASN A 106 5.00 -6.62 1.62
CA ASN A 106 5.96 -7.61 2.10
C ASN A 106 6.70 -7.15 3.36
N SER A 107 6.59 -5.86 3.73
CA SER A 107 7.12 -5.37 4.99
C SER A 107 6.48 -6.07 6.19
N VAL A 108 5.26 -6.62 6.05
CA VAL A 108 4.65 -7.48 7.08
C VAL A 108 5.46 -8.75 7.27
N GLU A 109 5.83 -9.46 6.21
CA GLU A 109 6.63 -10.68 6.33
C GLU A 109 8.02 -10.42 6.93
N LYS A 110 8.63 -9.27 6.62
CA LYS A 110 9.92 -8.86 7.20
C LYS A 110 9.88 -8.67 8.72
N LEU A 111 8.69 -8.57 9.32
CA LEU A 111 8.50 -8.46 10.78
C LEU A 111 8.28 -9.81 11.46
N LYS A 112 8.38 -10.94 10.73
CA LYS A 112 8.44 -12.27 11.35
C LYS A 112 9.55 -12.36 12.39
N GLY A 113 9.32 -13.17 13.42
CA GLY A 113 10.21 -13.27 14.58
C GLY A 113 10.04 -12.14 15.61
N THR A 114 9.18 -11.16 15.35
CA THR A 114 8.70 -10.21 16.36
C THR A 114 7.41 -10.74 17.02
N ALA A 115 7.02 -10.15 18.14
CA ALA A 115 5.75 -10.49 18.81
C ALA A 115 4.50 -9.99 18.06
N ILE A 116 4.67 -9.26 16.94
CA ILE A 116 3.60 -8.54 16.26
C ILE A 116 3.06 -9.31 15.05
N VAL A 117 3.91 -10.09 14.38
CA VAL A 117 3.56 -10.81 13.15
C VAL A 117 3.74 -12.31 13.36
N PRO A 118 2.71 -13.14 13.12
CA PRO A 118 2.84 -14.58 13.24
C PRO A 118 3.76 -15.15 12.15
N ASP A 119 4.33 -16.34 12.41
CA ASP A 119 5.16 -17.03 11.42
C ASP A 119 4.37 -17.49 10.18
N ASP A 120 3.05 -17.64 10.31
CA ASP A 120 2.13 -18.09 9.27
C ASP A 120 1.70 -16.98 8.28
N VAL A 121 2.70 -16.24 7.82
CA VAL A 121 2.61 -15.20 6.80
C VAL A 121 3.54 -15.59 5.66
N TYR A 122 3.21 -15.35 4.40
CA TYR A 122 4.13 -15.64 3.29
C TYR A 122 4.02 -14.57 2.22
N THR A 123 5.12 -14.29 1.52
CA THR A 123 5.08 -13.48 0.30
C THR A 123 5.48 -14.35 -0.89
N TYR A 124 4.69 -14.28 -1.94
CA TYR A 124 4.94 -14.95 -3.22
C TYR A 124 5.32 -13.91 -4.27
N TYR A 125 6.42 -14.17 -4.98
CA TYR A 125 6.96 -13.29 -6.04
C TYR A 125 6.79 -13.88 -7.44
N ASP A 126 6.46 -15.16 -7.52
CA ASP A 126 6.34 -15.90 -8.77
C ASP A 126 5.22 -16.95 -8.65
N PHE A 127 4.67 -17.32 -9.81
CA PHE A 127 3.51 -18.21 -9.90
C PHE A 127 3.83 -19.63 -9.42
N ASP A 128 5.03 -20.13 -9.69
CA ASP A 128 5.41 -21.49 -9.32
C ASP A 128 5.48 -21.66 -7.81
N THR A 129 6.07 -20.69 -7.11
CA THR A 129 6.11 -20.64 -5.65
C THR A 129 4.71 -20.49 -5.07
N LEU A 130 3.85 -19.62 -5.64
CA LEU A 130 2.46 -19.47 -5.22
C LEU A 130 1.71 -20.81 -5.35
N LYS A 131 1.81 -21.47 -6.51
CA LYS A 131 1.14 -22.74 -6.81
C LYS A 131 1.60 -23.89 -5.91
N ASP A 132 2.88 -23.93 -5.52
CA ASP A 132 3.39 -24.95 -4.60
C ASP A 132 3.00 -24.68 -3.13
N LYS A 133 3.10 -23.43 -2.68
CA LYS A 133 3.02 -23.09 -1.25
C LYS A 133 1.61 -22.70 -0.78
N PHE A 134 0.86 -21.94 -1.57
CA PHE A 134 -0.47 -21.47 -1.16
C PHE A 134 -1.45 -22.61 -0.83
N PRO A 135 -1.49 -23.74 -1.56
CA PRO A 135 -2.36 -24.85 -1.17
C PRO A 135 -2.00 -25.45 0.20
N LYS A 136 -0.74 -25.35 0.63
CA LYS A 136 -0.27 -25.82 1.94
C LYS A 136 -0.69 -24.86 3.05
N SER A 137 -0.60 -23.55 2.83
CA SER A 137 -1.09 -22.56 3.81
C SER A 137 -2.61 -22.55 3.87
N LEU A 138 -3.33 -22.61 2.75
CA LEU A 138 -4.80 -22.67 2.70
C LEU A 138 -5.39 -23.88 3.42
N LYS A 139 -4.64 -24.98 3.49
CA LYS A 139 -5.02 -26.16 4.25
C LYS A 139 -5.18 -25.88 5.75
N THR A 140 -4.44 -24.91 6.31
CA THR A 140 -4.46 -24.62 7.76
C THR A 140 -5.67 -23.81 8.19
N GLY A 141 -6.38 -23.18 7.25
CA GLY A 141 -7.57 -22.40 7.51
C GLY A 141 -7.79 -21.30 6.48
N VAL A 142 -8.69 -20.37 6.81
CA VAL A 142 -9.02 -19.23 5.95
C VAL A 142 -7.79 -18.34 5.77
N ARG A 143 -7.52 -17.98 4.51
CA ARG A 143 -6.41 -17.10 4.13
C ARG A 143 -6.91 -15.74 3.67
N VAL A 144 -6.05 -14.74 3.82
CA VAL A 144 -6.23 -13.42 3.24
C VAL A 144 -5.05 -13.16 2.31
N LEU A 145 -5.32 -13.13 1.00
CA LEU A 145 -4.34 -12.73 -0.01
C LEU A 145 -4.43 -11.23 -0.29
N LYS A 146 -3.29 -10.56 -0.44
CA LYS A 146 -3.18 -9.13 -0.74
C LYS A 146 -2.13 -8.87 -1.80
N GLN A 147 -2.54 -8.30 -2.94
CA GLN A 147 -1.60 -7.80 -3.96
C GLN A 147 -0.75 -6.64 -3.43
N ASN A 148 0.45 -6.39 -3.96
CA ASN A 148 1.29 -5.28 -3.50
C ASN A 148 0.62 -3.90 -3.65
N ARG A 149 0.14 -3.61 -4.87
CA ARG A 149 -0.43 -2.30 -5.25
C ARG A 149 -1.94 -2.38 -5.26
N GLY A 150 -2.60 -1.52 -4.50
CA GLY A 150 -4.06 -1.49 -4.43
C GLY A 150 -4.50 -0.79 -3.15
N SER A 151 -5.44 0.15 -3.28
CA SER A 151 -6.03 0.87 -2.16
C SER A 151 -7.43 0.36 -1.87
N THR A 152 -7.98 0.73 -0.71
CA THR A 152 -9.42 0.58 -0.42
C THR A 152 -9.99 -0.82 -0.63
N GLY A 153 -9.20 -1.87 -0.35
CA GLY A 153 -9.66 -3.27 -0.44
C GLY A 153 -9.43 -3.96 -1.79
N GLU A 154 -8.93 -3.26 -2.80
CA GLU A 154 -8.69 -3.84 -4.13
C GLU A 154 -7.56 -4.88 -4.13
N GLY A 155 -7.85 -6.05 -4.70
CA GLY A 155 -6.98 -7.23 -4.69
C GLY A 155 -6.64 -7.71 -3.28
N ILE A 156 -7.59 -7.54 -2.35
CA ILE A 156 -7.57 -8.15 -1.02
C ILE A 156 -8.67 -9.20 -0.98
N TRP A 157 -8.28 -10.47 -0.94
CA TRP A 157 -9.17 -11.61 -1.05
C TRP A 157 -9.18 -12.42 0.23
N ARG A 158 -10.36 -12.62 0.81
CA ARG A 158 -10.59 -13.71 1.76
C ARG A 158 -10.80 -14.99 0.96
N VAL A 159 -10.03 -16.02 1.26
CA VAL A 159 -10.02 -17.30 0.55
C VAL A 159 -10.37 -18.42 1.50
N GLU A 160 -11.48 -19.10 1.23
CA GLU A 160 -12.02 -20.17 2.05
C GLU A 160 -12.20 -21.43 1.22
N LEU A 161 -11.84 -22.59 1.77
CA LEU A 161 -12.25 -23.89 1.20
C LEU A 161 -13.75 -24.10 1.49
N LEU A 162 -14.55 -24.42 0.47
CA LEU A 162 -15.97 -24.74 0.67
C LEU A 162 -16.17 -26.07 1.42
N GLU A 163 -15.29 -27.04 1.18
CA GLU A 163 -15.37 -28.38 1.77
C GLU A 163 -14.04 -28.76 2.44
N PRO A 164 -13.61 -28.06 3.50
CA PRO A 164 -12.28 -28.22 4.09
C PRO A 164 -12.00 -29.66 4.57
N GLU A 165 -13.05 -30.36 5.02
CA GLU A 165 -12.96 -31.75 5.47
C GLU A 165 -12.47 -32.72 4.38
N LYS A 166 -12.73 -32.44 3.10
CA LYS A 166 -12.24 -33.25 1.96
C LYS A 166 -10.73 -33.11 1.75
N TYR A 167 -10.13 -32.02 2.21
CA TYR A 167 -8.74 -31.63 1.91
C TYR A 167 -7.80 -31.75 3.11
N LYS A 168 -8.18 -32.49 4.17
CA LYS A 168 -7.36 -32.73 5.38
C LYS A 168 -5.96 -33.26 5.12
N ASN A 169 -5.74 -33.97 4.01
CA ASN A 169 -4.43 -34.49 3.63
C ASN A 169 -3.72 -33.56 2.65
N LYS A 170 -4.42 -33.10 1.61
CA LYS A 170 -3.88 -32.25 0.56
C LYS A 170 -5.00 -31.43 -0.08
N VAL A 171 -4.77 -30.14 -0.31
CA VAL A 171 -5.62 -29.29 -1.14
C VAL A 171 -5.20 -29.50 -2.60
N THR A 172 -6.12 -29.98 -3.43
CA THR A 172 -5.91 -30.21 -4.87
C THR A 172 -6.37 -29.02 -5.68
N LEU A 173 -5.89 -28.89 -6.92
CA LEU A 173 -6.14 -27.71 -7.77
C LEU A 173 -7.62 -27.56 -8.18
N ASP A 174 -8.39 -28.64 -8.15
CA ASP A 174 -9.84 -28.66 -8.38
C ASP A 174 -10.67 -28.29 -7.13
N ALA A 175 -10.02 -28.06 -5.98
CA ALA A 175 -10.69 -27.68 -4.75
C ALA A 175 -11.51 -26.41 -4.95
N LYS A 176 -12.78 -26.44 -4.50
CA LYS A 176 -13.69 -25.29 -4.62
C LYS A 176 -13.46 -24.29 -3.49
N LEU A 177 -13.32 -23.05 -3.88
CA LEU A 177 -13.04 -21.90 -3.03
C LEU A 177 -14.24 -20.97 -3.01
N LYS A 178 -14.51 -20.39 -1.84
CA LYS A 178 -15.28 -19.17 -1.69
C LYS A 178 -14.30 -18.02 -1.55
N LEU A 179 -14.45 -17.04 -2.43
CA LEU A 179 -13.58 -15.87 -2.52
C LEU A 179 -14.41 -14.63 -2.22
N THR A 180 -13.96 -13.78 -1.30
CA THR A 180 -14.60 -12.49 -1.02
C THR A 180 -13.59 -11.37 -1.18
N GLU A 181 -13.82 -10.44 -2.10
CA GLU A 181 -12.96 -9.27 -2.26
C GLU A 181 -13.36 -8.17 -1.28
N ALA A 182 -12.39 -7.58 -0.58
CA ALA A 182 -12.66 -6.54 0.41
C ALA A 182 -13.08 -5.19 -0.21
N LYS A 183 -12.92 -5.01 -1.52
CA LYS A 183 -13.25 -3.77 -2.25
C LYS A 183 -14.73 -3.40 -2.13
N ASP A 184 -15.61 -4.36 -2.36
CA ASP A 184 -17.06 -4.20 -2.36
C ASP A 184 -17.79 -5.34 -1.62
N ASN A 185 -17.05 -6.26 -1.01
CA ASN A 185 -17.55 -7.47 -0.35
C ASN A 185 -18.32 -8.43 -1.28
N HIS A 186 -18.14 -8.34 -2.60
CA HIS A 186 -18.68 -9.35 -3.49
C HIS A 186 -18.04 -10.72 -3.17
N THR A 187 -18.79 -11.77 -3.43
CA THR A 187 -18.33 -13.15 -3.26
C THR A 187 -18.48 -13.90 -4.56
N GLU A 188 -17.48 -14.71 -4.88
CA GLU A 188 -17.49 -15.60 -6.02
C GLU A 188 -16.91 -16.98 -5.65
N GLU A 189 -17.25 -17.97 -6.47
CA GLU A 189 -16.71 -19.32 -6.33
C GLU A 189 -15.83 -19.65 -7.51
N LYS A 190 -14.65 -20.19 -7.22
CA LYS A 190 -13.70 -20.69 -8.22
C LYS A 190 -13.05 -21.98 -7.74
N THR A 191 -12.49 -22.75 -8.66
CA THR A 191 -11.46 -23.74 -8.29
C THR A 191 -10.19 -23.04 -7.84
N LEU A 192 -9.36 -23.75 -7.07
CA LEU A 192 -8.03 -23.27 -6.69
C LEU A 192 -7.19 -22.96 -7.93
N GLN A 193 -7.26 -23.78 -8.99
CA GLN A 193 -6.55 -23.52 -10.24
C GLN A 193 -6.95 -22.18 -10.87
N GLU A 194 -8.25 -21.94 -11.05
CA GLU A 194 -8.76 -20.71 -11.66
C GLU A 194 -8.37 -19.47 -10.83
N PHE A 195 -8.39 -19.59 -9.50
CA PHE A 195 -7.98 -18.48 -8.64
C PHE A 195 -6.46 -18.22 -8.69
N LEU A 196 -5.63 -19.27 -8.71
CA LEU A 196 -4.18 -19.13 -8.89
C LEU A 196 -3.84 -18.46 -10.22
N GLU A 197 -4.49 -18.85 -11.31
CA GLU A 197 -4.32 -18.23 -12.63
C GLU A 197 -4.76 -16.77 -12.62
N PHE A 198 -5.90 -16.46 -11.99
CA PHE A 198 -6.34 -15.08 -11.78
C PHE A 198 -5.28 -14.25 -11.02
N CYS A 199 -4.62 -14.83 -10.03
CA CYS A 199 -3.56 -14.17 -9.25
C CYS A 199 -2.28 -13.83 -10.04
N ILE A 200 -2.08 -14.36 -11.25
CA ILE A 200 -0.90 -14.04 -12.09
C ILE A 200 -0.77 -12.53 -12.30
N GLN A 201 -1.89 -11.83 -12.51
CA GLN A 201 -1.90 -10.38 -12.70
C GLN A 201 -1.28 -9.59 -11.53
N TYR A 202 -1.31 -10.15 -10.31
CA TYR A 202 -0.73 -9.52 -9.11
C TYR A 202 0.77 -9.76 -8.96
N LEU A 203 1.32 -10.69 -9.74
CA LEU A 203 2.73 -11.05 -9.78
C LEU A 203 3.47 -10.38 -10.94
N GLU A 204 2.76 -9.73 -11.86
CA GLU A 204 3.34 -9.02 -12.99
C GLU A 204 3.97 -7.68 -12.58
N GLY A 205 5.01 -7.28 -13.32
CA GLY A 205 5.72 -6.01 -13.14
C GLY A 205 6.80 -6.02 -12.06
N SER A 206 7.57 -4.92 -11.99
CA SER A 206 8.75 -4.80 -11.12
C SER A 206 8.47 -4.89 -9.62
N ASN A 207 7.20 -4.73 -9.22
CA ASN A 207 6.73 -4.76 -7.84
C ASN A 207 5.67 -5.86 -7.60
N GLY A 208 5.53 -6.81 -8.53
CA GLY A 208 4.56 -7.90 -8.43
C GLY A 208 4.82 -8.80 -7.22
N MET A 209 3.79 -9.00 -6.41
CA MET A 209 3.79 -9.97 -5.31
C MET A 209 2.39 -10.19 -4.74
N LEU A 210 2.23 -11.30 -4.03
CA LEU A 210 1.08 -11.60 -3.20
C LEU A 210 1.50 -11.91 -1.77
N LEU A 211 0.96 -11.14 -0.83
CA LEU A 211 1.07 -11.41 0.60
C LEU A 211 -0.07 -12.34 1.03
N ASP A 212 0.28 -13.41 1.72
CA ASP A 212 -0.61 -14.44 2.25
C ASP A 212 -0.60 -14.42 3.77
N LEU A 213 -1.76 -14.21 4.38
CA LEU A 213 -1.94 -14.10 5.83
C LEU A 213 -3.01 -15.08 6.30
N SER A 214 -2.82 -15.67 7.47
CA SER A 214 -3.92 -16.35 8.17
C SER A 214 -5.00 -15.32 8.57
N LEU A 215 -6.28 -15.65 8.40
CA LEU A 215 -7.34 -14.83 8.98
C LEU A 215 -7.34 -15.03 10.50
N ILE A 216 -6.90 -14.02 11.24
CA ILE A 216 -6.96 -14.01 12.71
C ILE A 216 -8.32 -13.43 13.12
N HIS A 217 -9.10 -14.21 13.87
CA HIS A 217 -10.25 -13.68 14.59
C HIS A 217 -9.72 -12.93 15.82
N ILE A 218 -9.86 -11.60 15.81
CA ILE A 218 -9.58 -10.72 16.95
C ILE A 218 -10.85 -10.57 17.77
#